data_AF-A0A3A6P9R5-F1
#
_entry.id   AF-A0A3A6P9R5-F1
#
_cell.length_a   1.000
_cell.length_b   1.000
_cell.length_c   1.000
_cell.angle_alpha   90.00
_cell.angle_beta   90.00
_cell.angle_gamma   90.00
#
_symmetry.space_group_name_H-M   'P 1'
#
loop_
_entity.id
_entity.type
_entity.pdbx_description
1 polymer ?
#
loop_
_entity_poly.entity_id
_entity_poly.type
_entity_poly.pdbx_seq_one_letter_code
_entity_poly.pdbx_strand_id
1 'polypeptide(L)' 'MKSNCENFRFVERGRSSRDLTFKFYDDGRLVIINNDTEEVIKPGDLRSDSRDFYVRKRIAFIKNQLAASQMKYA' A
#
# COMPACT_ATOMS: atom_id res chain seq x y z
N MET A 1 5.61 -15.57 -12.54
CA MET A 1 5.31 -15.89 -11.12
C MET A 1 4.31 -14.86 -10.63
N LYS A 2 3.17 -15.28 -10.06
CA LYS A 2 2.30 -14.36 -9.33
C LYS A 2 3.03 -14.00 -8.03
N SER A 3 3.66 -12.83 -7.97
CA SER A 3 4.19 -12.31 -6.71
C SER A 3 3.03 -12.16 -5.73
N ASN A 4 3.16 -12.74 -4.54
CA ASN A 4 2.12 -12.65 -3.54
C ASN A 4 2.08 -11.20 -3.02
N CYS A 5 0.91 -10.58 -2.97
CA CYS A 5 0.78 -9.19 -2.54
C CYS A 5 -0.44 -8.98 -1.65
N GLU A 6 -0.28 -8.15 -0.64
CA GLU A 6 -1.37 -7.65 0.19
C GLU A 6 -2.02 -6.47 -0.52
N ASN A 7 -3.33 -6.57 -0.75
CA ASN A 7 -4.10 -5.55 -1.47
C ASN A 7 -5.03 -4.82 -0.49
N PHE A 8 -5.01 -3.49 -0.52
CA PHE A 8 -5.91 -2.66 0.27
C PHE A 8 -6.56 -1.61 -0.62
N ARG A 9 -7.90 -1.55 -0.59
CA ARG A 9 -8.66 -0.48 -1.23
C ARG A 9 -8.95 0.64 -0.23
N PHE A 10 -8.81 1.88 -0.68
CA PHE A 10 -9.09 3.07 0.12
C PHE A 10 -9.80 4.10 -0.76
N VAL A 11 -10.98 4.52 -0.33
CA VAL A 11 -11.76 5.56 -1.01
C VAL A 11 -11.63 6.84 -0.20
N GLU A 12 -11.04 7.88 -0.82
CA GLU A 12 -10.90 9.19 -0.19
C GLU A 12 -12.27 9.79 0.14
N ARG A 13 -12.43 10.30 1.37
CA ARG A 13 -13.64 11.01 1.79
C ARG A 13 -13.45 12.49 1.49
N GLY A 14 -14.20 13.04 0.52
CA GLY A 14 -14.14 14.48 0.21
C GLY A 14 -14.54 14.83 -1.22
N ARG A 15 -14.29 16.09 -1.59
CA ARG A 15 -14.68 16.66 -2.90
C ARG A 15 -13.98 15.98 -4.08
N SER A 16 -12.75 15.50 -3.87
CA SER A 16 -12.02 14.62 -4.79
C SER A 16 -11.98 13.22 -4.18
N SER A 17 -13.02 12.43 -4.43
CA SER A 17 -13.12 11.05 -3.98
C SER A 17 -12.31 10.16 -4.94
N ARG A 18 -10.98 10.07 -4.75
CA ARG A 18 -10.19 9.07 -5.47
C ARG A 18 -10.40 7.70 -4.84
N ASP A 19 -10.65 6.70 -5.66
CA ASP A 19 -10.64 5.30 -5.26
C ASP A 19 -9.26 4.70 -5.54
N LEU A 20 -8.51 4.38 -4.50
CA LEU A 20 -7.12 3.93 -4.60
C LEU A 20 -6.97 2.47 -4.18
N THR A 21 -6.19 1.71 -4.95
CA THR A 21 -5.74 0.37 -4.59
C THR A 21 -4.25 0.37 -4.28
N PHE A 22 -3.88 -0.02 -3.06
CA PHE A 22 -2.51 -0.21 -2.61
C PHE A 22 -2.14 -1.69 -2.68
N LYS A 23 -1.04 -2.03 -3.36
CA LYS A 23 -0.50 -3.39 -3.47
C LYS A 23 0.90 -3.44 -2.86
N PHE A 24 1.04 -4.14 -1.74
CA PHE A 24 2.33 -4.36 -1.07
C PHE A 24 2.85 -5.74 -1.43
N TYR A 25 4.00 -5.79 -2.11
CA TYR A 25 4.61 -7.04 -2.57
C TYR A 25 5.58 -7.57 -1.52
N ASP A 26 5.67 -8.89 -1.43
CA ASP A 26 6.62 -9.62 -0.57
C ASP A 26 8.08 -9.20 -0.74
N ASP A 27 8.49 -8.80 -1.95
CA ASP A 27 9.80 -8.23 -2.24
C ASP A 27 10.00 -6.77 -1.77
N GLY A 28 9.00 -6.20 -1.09
CA GLY A 28 9.03 -4.85 -0.56
C GLY A 28 8.56 -3.78 -1.55
N ARG A 29 8.27 -4.12 -2.81
CA ARG A 29 7.70 -3.16 -3.78
C ARG A 29 6.30 -2.70 -3.35
N LEU A 30 5.92 -1.53 -3.84
CA LEU A 30 4.59 -0.95 -3.66
C LEU A 30 4.09 -0.46 -5.01
N VAL A 31 2.83 -0.77 -5.32
CA VAL A 31 2.10 -0.16 -6.42
C VAL A 31 0.83 0.45 -5.87
N ILE A 32 0.56 1.71 -6.22
CA ILE A 32 -0.68 2.41 -5.89
C ILE A 32 -1.38 2.71 -7.21
N ILE A 33 -2.62 2.30 -7.34
CA ILE A 33 -3.43 2.47 -8.56
C ILE A 33 -4.59 3.38 -8.22
N ASN A 34 -4.83 4.40 -9.03
CA ASN A 34 -6.11 5.09 -9.05
C ASN A 34 -7.10 4.25 -9.86
N ASN A 35 -8.12 3.72 -9.21
CA ASN A 35 -9.12 2.85 -9.84
C ASN A 35 -10.00 3.61 -10.84
N ASP A 36 -10.09 4.94 -10.72
CA ASP A 36 -10.90 5.76 -11.63
C ASP A 36 -10.18 6.05 -12.96
N THR A 37 -8.84 6.25 -12.92
CA THR A 37 -8.03 6.62 -14.10
C THR A 37 -7.09 5.51 -14.56
N GLU A 38 -7.00 4.41 -13.82
CA GLU A 38 -6.03 3.32 -13.96
C GLU A 38 -4.55 3.75 -13.85
N GLU A 39 -4.30 4.99 -13.43
CA GLU A 39 -2.94 5.54 -13.31
C GLU A 39 -2.21 4.98 -12.09
N VAL A 40 -0.89 4.80 -12.24
CA VAL A 40 0.00 4.46 -11.11
C VAL A 40 0.39 5.74 -10.39
N ILE A 41 0.05 5.82 -9.11
CA ILE A 41 0.27 6.97 -8.23
C ILE A 41 1.55 6.74 -7.42
N LYS A 42 2.39 7.78 -7.26
CA LYS A 42 3.55 7.70 -6.35
C LYS A 42 3.11 8.05 -4.93
N PRO A 43 3.78 7.52 -3.89
CA PRO A 43 3.47 7.88 -2.49
C PRO A 43 3.51 9.39 -2.20
N GLY A 44 4.33 10.16 -2.92
CA GLY A 44 4.41 11.62 -2.79
C GLY A 44 3.17 12.37 -3.32
N ASP A 45 2.39 11.73 -4.18
CA ASP A 45 1.18 12.31 -4.79
C ASP A 45 -0.10 12.03 -3.98
N LEU A 46 0.04 11.25 -2.90
CA LEU A 46 -1.02 11.00 -1.93
C LEU A 46 -1.30 12.25 -1.10
N ARG A 47 -2.56 12.43 -0.71
CA ARG A 47 -3.01 13.62 0.04
C ARG A 47 -3.77 13.20 1.29
N SER A 48 -3.57 13.95 2.37
CA SER A 48 -4.34 13.83 3.61
C SER A 48 -4.51 12.36 4.04
N ASP A 49 -5.75 11.86 4.09
CA ASP A 49 -6.09 10.56 4.63
C ASP A 49 -5.51 9.39 3.82
N SER A 50 -5.38 9.50 2.50
CA SER A 50 -4.77 8.43 1.71
C SER A 50 -3.27 8.30 2.00
N ARG A 51 -2.60 9.41 2.32
CA ARG A 51 -1.20 9.43 2.75
C ARG A 51 -1.04 8.82 4.15
N ASP A 52 -1.91 9.18 5.10
CA ASP A 52 -1.90 8.59 6.44
C ASP A 52 -2.18 7.07 6.39
N PHE A 53 -3.19 6.67 5.61
CA PHE A 53 -3.50 5.27 5.36
C PHE A 53 -2.29 4.50 4.83
N TYR A 54 -1.63 5.05 3.79
CA TYR A 54 -0.41 4.49 3.22
C TYR A 54 0.68 4.27 4.27
N VAL A 55 1.00 5.31 5.06
CA VAL A 55 2.07 5.25 6.06
C VAL A 55 1.78 4.16 7.10
N ARG A 56 0.55 4.12 7.64
CA ARG A 56 0.18 3.11 8.63
C ARG A 56 0.29 1.69 8.08
N LYS A 57 -0.21 1.46 6.87
CA LYS A 57 -0.12 0.14 6.21
C LYS A 57 1.31 -0.24 5.88
N ARG A 58 2.12 0.69 5.39
CA ARG A 58 3.54 0.45 5.07
C ARG A 58 4.33 0.06 6.31
N ILE A 59 4.12 0.76 7.45
CA ILE A 59 4.78 0.43 8.71
C ILE A 59 4.38 -0.97 9.19
N ALA A 60 3.08 -1.29 9.17
CA ALA A 60 2.59 -2.60 9.58
C ALA A 60 3.17 -3.73 8.70
N PHE A 61 3.20 -3.52 7.39
CA PHE A 61 3.79 -4.45 6.43
C PHE A 61 5.26 -4.73 6.73
N ILE A 62 6.08 -3.68 6.91
CA ILE A 62 7.52 -3.83 7.21
C ILE A 62 7.73 -4.56 8.54
N LYS A 63 6.95 -4.23 9.59
CA LYS A 63 7.04 -4.90 10.88
C LYS A 63 6.72 -6.39 10.78
N ASN A 64 5.68 -6.75 10.04
CA ASN A 64 5.30 -8.14 9.83
C ASN A 64 6.38 -8.92 9.07
N GLN A 65 6.95 -8.32 8.02
CA GLN A 65 8.06 -8.94 7.28
C GLN A 65 9.30 -9.14 8.15
N LEU A 66 9.66 -8.14 8.96
CA LEU A 66 10.79 -8.25 9.88
C LEU A 66 10.59 -9.38 10.90
N ALA A 67 9.41 -9.45 11.52
CA ALA A 67 9.08 -10.51 12.48
C ALA A 67 9.12 -11.90 11.83
N ALA A 68 8.55 -12.05 10.63
CA ALA A 68 8.61 -13.30 9.88
C ALA A 68 10.05 -13.70 9.52
N SER A 69 10.89 -12.73 9.13
CA SER A 69 12.31 -12.98 8.86
C SER A 69 13.05 -13.41 10.12
N GLN A 70 12.79 -12.78 11.26
CA GLN A 70 13.42 -13.15 12.54
C GLN A 70 13.04 -14.57 12.96
N MET A 71 11.76 -14.96 12.83
CA MET A 71 11.31 -16.33 13.14
C MET A 71 11.94 -17.40 12.24
N LYS A 72 12.28 -17.06 10.98
CA LYS A 72 12.90 -18.02 10.05
C LYS A 72 14.35 -18.36 10.44
N TYR A 73 15.04 -17.45 11.10
CA TYR A 73 16.46 -17.59 11.48
C TYR A 73 16.66 -17.69 13.00
N ALA A 74 15.58 -17.88 13.76
CA ALA A 74 15.59 -18.20 15.19
C ALA A 74 15.59 -19.71 15.39
#